data_AF-A0AAW7XD79-F1
#
_entry.id   AF-A0AAW7XD79-F1
#
_cell.length_a   1.000
_cell.length_b   1.000
_cell.length_c   1.000
_cell.angle_alpha   90.00
_cell.angle_beta   90.00
_cell.angle_gamma   90.00
#
_symmetry.space_group_name_H-M   'P 1'
#
loop_
_entity.id
_entity.type
_entity.pdbx_description
1 polymer ?
#
loop_
_entity_poly.entity_id
_entity_poly.type
_entity_poly.pdbx_seq_one_letter_code
_entity_poly.pdbx_strand_id
1 'polypeptide(L)'
;FLQVIKIALSIELKEQMGVQNILDREHELTTIVFEKLSEIDNLKLLAPNHEDRLGIFSFYIDNAHYNLIVKLLNDRFGIQTRGGC
;
A
#
# COMPACT_ATOMS: atom_id res chain seq x y z
N PHE A 1 -27.95 13.06 -10.51
CA PHE A 1 -28.62 12.10 -9.60
C PHE A 1 -27.82 10.81 -9.40
N LEU A 2 -27.44 10.07 -10.45
CA LEU A 2 -26.71 8.79 -10.29
C LEU A 2 -25.41 8.89 -9.45
N GLN A 3 -24.64 9.96 -9.60
CA GLN A 3 -23.42 10.18 -8.80
C GLN A 3 -23.71 10.29 -7.30
N VAL A 4 -24.81 10.95 -6.93
CA VAL A 4 -25.24 11.09 -5.53
C VAL A 4 -25.62 9.73 -4.95
N ILE A 5 -26.34 8.90 -5.72
CA ILE A 5 -26.70 7.54 -5.32
C ILE A 5 -25.43 6.70 -5.10
N LYS A 6 -24.45 6.77 -6.00
CA LYS A 6 -23.17 6.06 -5.84
C LYS A 6 -22.41 6.48 -4.58
N ILE A 7 -22.37 7.79 -4.29
CA ILE A 7 -21.70 8.31 -3.07
C ILE A 7 -22.43 7.79 -1.82
N ALA A 8 -23.76 7.87 -1.80
CA ALA A 8 -24.55 7.39 -0.66
C ALA A 8 -24.30 5.89 -0.39
N LEU A 9 -24.28 5.06 -1.44
CA LEU A 9 -23.99 3.62 -1.31
C LEU A 9 -22.55 3.35 -0.83
N SER A 10 -21.55 4.13 -1.29
CA SER A 10 -20.18 4.00 -0.79
C SER A 10 -20.06 4.37 0.70
N ILE A 11 -20.83 5.36 1.17
CA ILE A 11 -20.86 5.75 2.58
C ILE A 11 -21.55 4.66 3.41
N GLU A 12 -22.71 4.18 2.97
CA GLU A 12 -23.44 3.10 3.65
C GLU A 12 -22.58 1.83 3.79
N LEU A 13 -21.86 1.44 2.72
CA LEU A 13 -20.92 0.32 2.78
C LEU A 13 -19.81 0.55 3.82
N LYS A 14 -19.22 1.74 3.85
CA LYS A 14 -18.19 2.09 4.85
C LYS A 14 -18.75 1.99 6.28
N GLU A 15 -19.97 2.46 6.51
CA GLU A 15 -20.63 2.39 7.81
C GLU A 15 -20.91 0.93 8.22
N GLN A 16 -21.40 0.10 7.30
CA GLN A 16 -21.63 -1.33 7.51
C GLN A 16 -20.33 -2.11 7.81
N MET A 17 -19.23 -1.76 7.13
CA MET A 17 -17.92 -2.37 7.40
C MET A 17 -17.36 -1.98 8.78
N GLY A 18 -17.75 -0.82 9.30
CA GLY A 18 -17.27 -0.26 10.57
C GLY A 18 -15.91 0.42 10.41
N VAL A 19 -15.84 1.73 10.72
CA VAL A 19 -14.62 2.52 10.55
C VAL A 19 -13.46 1.98 11.38
N GLN A 20 -13.72 1.55 12.61
CA GLN A 20 -12.70 0.98 13.48
C GLN A 20 -12.12 -0.32 12.89
N ASN A 21 -12.97 -1.20 12.36
CA ASN A 21 -12.52 -2.45 11.73
C ASN A 21 -11.61 -2.18 10.51
N ILE A 22 -11.92 -1.14 9.73
CA ILE A 22 -11.09 -0.73 8.59
C ILE A 22 -9.72 -0.26 9.08
N LEU A 23 -9.68 0.58 10.12
CA LEU A 23 -8.44 1.09 10.70
C LEU A 23 -7.59 -0.04 11.32
N ASP A 24 -8.21 -0.93 12.09
CA ASP A 24 -7.53 -2.06 12.72
C ASP A 24 -6.92 -2.98 11.65
N ARG A 25 -7.65 -3.23 10.55
CA ARG A 25 -7.16 -4.01 9.43
C ARG A 25 -6.04 -3.30 8.66
N GLU A 26 -6.12 -1.98 8.49
CA GLU A 26 -5.05 -1.19 7.88
C GLU A 26 -3.77 -1.26 8.70
N HIS A 27 -3.86 -1.11 10.03
CA HIS A 27 -2.71 -1.24 10.92
C HIS A 27 -2.10 -2.65 10.87
N GLU A 28 -2.93 -3.70 10.95
CA GLU A 28 -2.46 -5.09 10.85
C GLU A 28 -1.66 -5.34 9.56
N LEU A 29 -2.21 -4.94 8.41
CA LEU A 29 -1.54 -5.12 7.11
C LEU A 29 -0.28 -4.27 7.00
N THR A 30 -0.32 -3.03 7.50
CA THR A 30 0.83 -2.12 7.48
C THR A 30 1.99 -2.68 8.30
N THR A 31 1.72 -3.22 9.49
CA THR A 31 2.74 -3.90 10.32
C THR A 31 3.35 -5.09 9.59
N ILE A 32 2.52 -5.99 9.04
CA ILE A 32 3.00 -7.18 8.31
C ILE A 32 3.90 -6.78 7.13
N VAL A 33 3.47 -5.80 6.33
CA VAL A 33 4.23 -5.37 5.16
C VAL A 33 5.51 -4.66 5.57
N PHE A 34 5.48 -3.80 6.58
CA PHE A 34 6.65 -3.09 7.07
C PHE A 34 7.73 -4.05 7.59
N GLU A 35 7.35 -5.02 8.42
CA GLU A 35 8.25 -6.06 8.92
C GLU A 35 8.88 -6.84 7.75
N LYS A 36 8.06 -7.32 6.81
CA LYS A 36 8.53 -8.12 5.67
C LYS A 36 9.43 -7.35 4.72
N LEU A 37 9.16 -6.07 4.48
CA LEU A 37 10.02 -5.24 3.63
C LEU A 37 11.32 -4.85 4.33
N SER A 38 11.31 -4.67 5.66
CA SER A 38 12.50 -4.31 6.44
C SER A 38 13.51 -5.46 6.54
N GLU A 39 13.06 -6.71 6.36
CA GLU A 39 13.92 -7.91 6.33
C GLU A 39 14.74 -8.04 5.02
N ILE A 40 14.52 -7.19 4.01
CA ILE A 40 15.15 -7.31 2.69
C ILE A 40 16.39 -6.39 2.62
N ASP A 41 17.60 -6.98 2.73
CA ASP A 41 18.87 -6.24 2.85
C ASP A 41 19.13 -5.18 1.76
N ASN A 42 18.80 -5.51 0.51
CA ASN A 42 19.03 -4.66 -0.66
C ASN A 42 17.83 -3.75 -0.99
N LEU A 43 16.80 -3.73 -0.16
CA LEU A 43 15.65 -2.83 -0.28
C LEU A 43 15.78 -1.72 0.76
N LYS A 44 15.60 -0.47 0.31
CA LYS A 44 15.64 0.71 1.18
C LYS A 44 14.26 1.35 1.23
N LEU A 45 13.60 1.22 2.37
CA LEU A 45 12.36 1.91 2.67
C LEU A 45 12.63 3.41 2.85
N LEU A 46 11.80 4.24 2.23
CA LEU A 46 11.79 5.68 2.48
C LEU A 46 11.03 5.97 3.77
N ALA A 47 11.59 6.86 4.59
CA ALA A 47 11.09 7.22 5.92
C ALA A 47 10.88 5.99 6.85
N PRO A 48 11.92 5.18 7.12
CA PRO A 48 11.80 3.95 7.90
C PRO A 48 11.43 4.20 9.37
N ASN A 49 11.69 5.40 9.90
CA ASN A 49 11.44 5.71 11.32
C ASN A 49 9.97 6.06 11.63
N HIS A 50 9.07 6.04 10.63
CA HIS A 50 7.65 6.30 10.81
C HIS A 50 6.89 4.97 10.73
N GLU A 51 6.72 4.33 11.89
CA GLU A 51 6.00 3.06 12.02
C GLU A 51 4.48 3.26 12.05
N ASP A 52 4.02 4.36 12.68
CA ASP A 52 2.64 4.82 12.54
C ASP A 52 2.50 5.58 11.21
N ARG A 53 2.00 4.87 10.19
CA ARG A 53 1.92 5.34 8.82
C ARG A 53 0.68 4.79 8.13
N LEU A 54 0.22 5.51 7.11
CA LEU A 54 -0.71 4.96 6.12
C LEU A 54 -0.05 3.78 5.39
N GLY A 55 -0.86 2.87 4.87
CA GLY A 55 -0.44 1.68 4.10
C GLY A 55 0.23 1.96 2.74
N ILE A 56 1.08 2.97 2.65
CA ILE A 56 1.83 3.40 1.47
C ILE A 56 3.32 3.26 1.75
N PHE A 57 3.97 2.38 0.97
CA PHE A 57 5.39 2.08 1.09
C PHE A 57 6.13 2.50 -0.17
N SER A 58 7.00 3.50 -0.01
CA SER A 58 7.93 3.90 -1.06
C SER A 58 9.29 3.30 -0.75
N PHE A 59 9.89 2.63 -1.73
CA PHE A 59 11.20 2.01 -1.59
C PHE A 59 11.96 2.00 -2.91
N TYR A 60 13.26 1.77 -2.81
CA TYR A 60 14.10 1.42 -3.95
C TYR A 60 14.92 0.17 -3.63
N ILE A 61 15.41 -0.48 -4.68
CA ILE A 61 16.28 -1.65 -4.57
C ILE A 61 17.66 -1.25 -5.09
N ASP A 62 18.69 -1.51 -4.30
CA ASP A 62 20.07 -1.20 -4.67
C ASP A 62 20.44 -1.89 -5.99
N ASN A 63 21.09 -1.14 -6.89
CA ASN A 63 21.49 -1.59 -8.24
C ASN A 63 20.34 -1.97 -9.18
N ALA A 64 19.09 -1.56 -8.91
CA ALA A 64 17.96 -1.77 -9.81
C ALA A 64 17.20 -0.46 -10.08
N HIS A 65 17.02 -0.13 -11.36
CA HIS A 65 16.21 1.01 -11.76
C HIS A 65 14.72 0.73 -11.50
N TYR A 66 14.00 1.67 -10.89
CA TYR A 66 12.60 1.48 -10.47
C TYR A 66 11.69 0.94 -11.60
N ASN A 67 11.85 1.43 -12.84
CA ASN A 67 11.10 0.94 -14.01
C ASN A 67 11.19 -0.58 -14.21
N LEU A 68 12.35 -1.19 -13.94
CA LEU A 68 12.49 -2.65 -14.02
C LEU A 68 11.69 -3.34 -12.93
N ILE A 69 11.79 -2.84 -11.69
CA ILE A 69 11.06 -3.39 -10.55
C ILE A 69 9.55 -3.29 -10.76
N VAL A 70 9.05 -2.13 -11.21
CA VAL A 70 7.64 -1.92 -11.52
C VAL A 70 7.14 -2.89 -12.59
N LYS A 71 7.90 -3.06 -13.69
CA LYS A 71 7.53 -4.05 -14.72
C LYS A 71 7.53 -5.47 -14.20
N LEU A 72 8.52 -5.87 -13.39
CA LEU A 72 8.57 -7.21 -12.82
C LEU A 72 7.37 -7.46 -11.89
N LEU A 73 7.08 -6.52 -10.99
CA LEU A 73 5.95 -6.64 -10.07
C LEU A 73 4.62 -6.70 -10.83
N ASN A 74 4.40 -5.80 -11.80
CA ASN A 74 3.16 -5.75 -12.57
C ASN A 74 2.99 -6.96 -13.51
N ASP A 75 3.98 -7.22 -14.36
CA ASP A 75 3.84 -8.11 -15.52
C ASP A 75 4.16 -9.58 -15.18
N ARG A 76 5.06 -9.82 -14.22
CA ARG A 76 5.47 -11.18 -13.83
C ARG A 76 4.74 -11.68 -12.60
N PHE A 77 4.54 -10.82 -11.60
CA PHE A 77 3.97 -11.21 -10.31
C PHE A 77 2.53 -10.74 -10.10
N GLY A 78 1.98 -9.91 -11.01
CA GLY A 78 0.62 -9.37 -10.90
C GLY A 78 0.41 -8.37 -9.76
N ILE A 79 1.50 -7.89 -9.14
CA ILE A 79 1.50 -6.94 -8.03
C ILE A 79 1.52 -5.53 -8.61
N GLN A 80 0.36 -4.88 -8.61
CA GLN A 80 0.21 -3.54 -9.19
C GLN A 80 0.95 -2.48 -8.36
N THR A 81 2.01 -1.92 -8.93
CA THR A 81 2.86 -0.89 -8.33
C THR A 81 3.01 0.31 -9.26
N ARG A 82 3.44 1.44 -8.68
CA ARG A 82 3.70 2.69 -9.42
C ARG A 82 5.16 3.06 -9.29
N GLY A 83 5.76 3.45 -10.42
CA GLY A 83 7.08 4.09 -10.44
C GLY A 83 6.95 5.58 -10.15
N GLY A 84 7.88 6.11 -9.35
CA GLY A 84 8.08 7.54 -9.14
C GLY A 84 9.28 8.06 -9.94
N CYS A 85 9.37 9.38 -10.13
CA CYS A 85 10.52 10.04 -10.74
C CYS A 85 11.71 10.09 -9.77
#